data_AF-A0A2D7DDY6-F1
#
_entry.id   AF-A0A2D7DDY6-F1
#
_cell.length_a   1.000
_cell.length_b   1.000
_cell.length_c   1.000
_cell.angle_alpha   90.00
_cell.angle_beta   90.00
_cell.angle_gamma   90.00
#
_symmetry.space_group_name_H-M   'P 1'
#
loop_
_entity.id
_entity.type
_entity.pdbx_description
1 polymer ?
#
loop_
_entity_poly.entity_id
_entity_poly.type
_entity_poly.pdbx_seq_one_letter_code
_entity_poly.pdbx_strand_id
1 'polypeptide(L)' 'LKSKDMPIDTFFHKVVMTRDRLRVLEAKVNSNAKLTDADKVELQQYITKIYGSLTTFNVLFRYKEDWFVGEKK' A
#
# COMPACT_ATOMS: atom_id res chain seq x y z
N LEU A 1 0.37 -17.42 -22.03
CA LEU A 1 0.47 -16.05 -21.45
C LEU A 1 1.38 -15.23 -22.36
N LYS A 2 0.93 -14.10 -22.91
CA LYS A 2 1.84 -13.20 -23.63
C LYS A 2 2.77 -12.55 -22.61
N SER A 3 4.09 -12.57 -22.85
CA SER A 3 5.04 -11.77 -22.09
C SER A 3 4.63 -10.31 -22.20
N LYS A 4 4.18 -9.74 -21.08
CA LYS A 4 3.99 -8.30 -20.97
C LYS A 4 5.34 -7.72 -20.59
N ASP A 5 6.11 -7.34 -21.61
CA ASP A 5 7.35 -6.61 -21.37
C ASP A 5 7.00 -5.21 -20.87
N MET A 6 7.60 -4.82 -19.74
CA MET A 6 7.42 -3.52 -19.12
C MET A 6 8.80 -2.92 -18.85
N PRO A 7 9.06 -1.66 -19.24
CA PRO A 7 10.27 -0.96 -18.82
C PRO A 7 10.41 -0.96 -17.30
N ILE A 8 11.62 -1.21 -16.79
CA ILE A 8 11.86 -1.34 -15.36
C ILE A 8 11.52 -0.06 -14.58
N ASP A 9 11.79 1.11 -15.17
CA ASP A 9 11.44 2.41 -14.58
C ASP A 9 9.92 2.58 -14.42
N THR A 10 9.16 2.15 -15.43
CA THR A 10 7.69 2.14 -15.37
C THR A 10 7.18 1.20 -14.29
N PHE A 11 7.83 0.05 -14.11
CA PHE A 11 7.50 -0.88 -13.03
C PHE A 11 7.74 -0.25 -11.65
N PHE A 12 8.92 0.33 -11.41
CA PHE A 12 9.22 1.03 -10.16
C PHE A 12 8.26 2.19 -9.89
N HIS A 13 7.98 3.00 -10.89
CA HIS A 13 7.05 4.11 -10.77
C HIS A 13 5.65 3.62 -10.35
N LYS A 14 5.18 2.49 -10.89
CA LYS A 14 3.90 1.89 -10.49
C LYS A 14 3.91 1.38 -9.05
N VAL A 15 5.02 0.81 -8.58
CA VAL A 15 5.17 0.37 -7.17
C VAL A 15 5.08 1.58 -6.24
N VAL A 16 5.83 2.65 -6.53
CA VAL A 16 5.80 3.91 -5.77
C VAL A 16 4.40 4.52 -5.77
N MET A 17 3.76 4.63 -6.94
CA MET A 17 2.39 5.14 -7.05
C MET A 17 1.37 4.31 -6.25
N THR A 18 1.54 2.99 -6.20
CA THR A 18 0.65 2.11 -5.44
C THR A 18 0.75 2.40 -3.95
N ARG A 19 1.97 2.56 -3.42
CA ARG A 19 2.20 2.99 -2.04
C ARG A 19 1.53 4.32 -1.74
N ASP A 20 1.73 5.32 -2.60
CA ASP A 20 1.20 6.66 -2.36
C ASP A 20 -0.33 6.67 -2.39
N ARG A 21 -0.95 5.88 -3.27
CA ARG A 21 -2.41 5.69 -3.30
C ARG A 21 -2.94 5.02 -2.04
N LEU A 22 -2.23 4.01 -1.50
CA LEU A 22 -2.63 3.37 -0.24
C LEU A 22 -2.55 4.34 0.94
N ARG A 23 -1.49 5.16 1.02
CA ARG A 23 -1.37 6.21 2.04
C ARG A 23 -2.51 7.23 1.96
N VAL A 24 -2.87 7.66 0.76
CA VAL A 24 -4.02 8.57 0.56
C VAL A 24 -5.35 7.90 0.92
N LEU A 25 -5.51 6.61 0.59
CA LEU A 25 -6.71 5.85 0.94
C LEU A 25 -6.88 5.75 2.46
N GLU A 26 -5.80 5.41 3.17
CA GLU A 26 -5.74 5.35 4.63
C GLU A 26 -6.13 6.69 5.28
N ALA A 27 -5.56 7.80 4.81
CA ALA A 27 -5.90 9.13 5.28
C ALA A 27 -7.39 9.45 5.06
N LYS A 28 -7.94 9.11 3.89
CA LYS A 28 -9.36 9.32 3.56
C LYS A 28 -10.29 8.50 4.45
N VAL A 29 -9.94 7.24 4.76
CA VAL A 29 -10.72 6.40 5.68
C VAL A 29 -10.73 7.01 7.08
N ASN A 30 -9.57 7.44 7.57
CA ASN A 30 -9.44 8.08 8.89
C ASN A 30 -10.28 9.37 9.01
N SER A 31 -10.25 10.21 7.98
CA SER A 31 -10.98 11.49 7.96
C SER A 31 -12.46 11.37 7.55
N ASN A 32 -12.97 10.17 7.25
CA ASN A 32 -14.34 10.02 6.77
C ASN A 32 -15.34 10.14 7.93
N ALA A 33 -16.13 11.21 7.93
CA ALA A 33 -17.14 11.48 8.96
C ALA A 33 -18.38 10.57 8.88
N LYS A 34 -18.58 9.86 7.76
CA LYS A 34 -19.75 8.97 7.56
C LYS A 34 -19.50 7.53 8.01
N LEU A 35 -18.25 7.15 8.26
CA LEU A 35 -17.89 5.81 8.72
C LEU A 35 -17.94 5.75 10.23
N THR A 36 -18.51 4.66 10.76
CA THR A 36 -18.41 4.38 12.20
C THR A 36 -16.99 4.00 12.57
N ASP A 37 -16.65 4.06 13.86
CA ASP A 37 -15.32 3.65 14.32
C ASP A 37 -15.05 2.16 14.03
N ALA A 38 -16.07 1.31 14.10
CA ALA A 38 -15.95 -0.10 13.74
C ALA A 38 -15.63 -0.30 12.24
N ASP A 39 -16.33 0.41 11.35
CA ASP A 39 -16.06 0.33 9.90
C ASP A 39 -14.66 0.84 9.57
N LYS A 40 -14.22 1.92 10.25
CA LYS A 40 -12.85 2.44 10.10
C LYS A 40 -11.83 1.38 10.50
N VAL A 41 -12.02 0.71 11.64
CA VAL A 41 -11.11 -0.35 12.09
C VAL A 41 -11.04 -1.50 11.09
N GLU A 42 -12.18 -1.97 10.58
CA GLU A 42 -12.21 -3.06 9.59
C GLU A 42 -11.48 -2.68 8.29
N LEU A 43 -11.74 -1.48 7.77
CA LEU A 43 -11.06 -0.96 6.57
C LEU A 43 -9.56 -0.75 6.81
N GLN A 44 -9.18 -0.26 7.98
CA GLN A 44 -7.77 -0.09 8.35
C GLN A 44 -7.04 -1.44 8.43
N GLN A 45 -7.67 -2.47 8.99
CA GLN A 45 -7.13 -3.83 8.99
C GLN A 45 -6.97 -4.37 7.56
N TYR A 46 -7.92 -4.09 6.67
CA TYR A 46 -7.80 -4.51 5.27
C TYR A 46 -6.65 -3.78 4.55
N ILE A 47 -6.52 -2.46 4.71
CA ILE A 47 -5.39 -1.67 4.19
C ILE A 47 -4.06 -2.23 4.70
N THR A 48 -3.99 -2.55 5.99
CA THR A 48 -2.83 -3.14 6.64
C THR A 48 -2.45 -4.50 6.04
N LYS A 49 -3.43 -5.35 5.72
CA LYS A 49 -3.19 -6.62 5.02
C LYS A 49 -2.65 -6.40 3.61
N ILE A 50 -3.15 -5.40 2.88
CA ILE A 50 -2.62 -5.04 1.55
C ILE A 50 -1.15 -4.59 1.67
N TYR A 51 -0.81 -3.75 2.65
CA TYR A 51 0.59 -3.40 2.91
C TYR A 51 1.45 -4.65 3.17
N GLY A 52 0.94 -5.60 3.96
CA GLY A 52 1.57 -6.91 4.19
C GLY A 52 1.89 -7.66 2.89
N SER A 53 0.94 -7.75 1.95
CA SER A 53 1.15 -8.40 0.65
C SER A 53 2.19 -7.72 -0.24
N LEU A 54 2.46 -6.43 -0.01
CA LEU A 54 3.42 -5.65 -0.78
C LEU A 54 4.82 -5.61 -0.16
N THR A 55 5.00 -6.16 1.06
CA THR A 55 6.30 -6.18 1.76
C THR A 55 7.42 -6.85 0.96
N THR A 56 7.11 -7.79 0.06
CA THR A 56 8.09 -8.40 -0.85
C THR A 56 8.81 -7.36 -1.72
N PHE A 57 8.16 -6.24 -2.05
CA PHE A 57 8.76 -5.15 -2.80
C PHE A 57 9.70 -4.27 -1.97
N ASN A 58 9.79 -4.45 -0.64
CA ASN A 58 10.66 -3.64 0.22
C ASN A 58 12.15 -3.74 -0.16
N VAL A 59 12.57 -4.87 -0.73
CA VAL A 59 13.94 -5.07 -1.24
C VAL A 59 14.32 -4.08 -2.34
N LEU A 60 13.33 -3.48 -3.00
CA LEU A 60 13.52 -2.49 -4.07
C LEU A 60 13.80 -1.07 -3.52
N PHE A 61 13.61 -0.84 -2.22
CA PHE A 61 13.75 0.48 -1.61
C PHE A 61 15.07 0.61 -0.85
N ARG A 62 15.78 1.71 -1.11
CA ARG A 62 17.02 2.07 -0.41
C ARG A 62 16.79 2.44 1.06
N TYR A 63 15.69 3.14 1.35
CA TYR A 63 15.39 3.66 2.69
C TYR A 63 14.21 2.94 3.30
N LYS A 64 14.28 2.67 4.61
CA LYS A 64 13.22 1.98 5.36
C LYS A 64 11.92 2.79 5.46
N GLU A 65 12.00 4.11 5.37
CA GLU A 65 10.84 5.02 5.42
C GLU A 65 9.92 4.86 4.20
N ASP A 66 10.47 4.33 3.10
CA ASP A 66 9.73 4.05 1.87
C ASP A 66 9.10 2.66 1.85
N TRP A 67 9.40 1.81 2.83
CA TRP A 67 8.93 0.44 2.88
C TRP A 67 7.41 0.39 3.08
N PHE A 68 6.80 -0.62 2.47
CA PHE A 68 5.47 -1.08 2.85
C PHE A 68 5.59 -1.72 4.23
N VAL A 69 4.83 -1.21 5.21
CA VAL A 69 4.81 -1.72 6.58
C VAL A 69 3.39 -2.21 6.86
N GLY A 70 3.21 -3.54 6.88
CA GLY A 70 1.97 -4.16 7.34
C GLY A 70 1.99 -4.41 8.85
N GLU A 71 0.93 -5.04 9.35
CA GLU A 71 0.85 -5.48 10.75
C GLU A 71 2.04 -6.40 11.05
N LYS A 72 2.79 -6.07 12.09
CA LYS A 72 3.65 -7.05 12.73
C LYS A 72 2.72 -7.92 13.57
N LYS A 73 2.62 -9.20 13.21
CA LYS A 73 2.03 -10.22 14.10
C LYS A 73 2.73 -10.20 15.45
#